data_AF-A0A1Q8Q2T0-F1
#
_entry.id   AF-A0A1Q8Q2T0-F1
#
_cell.length_a   1.000
_cell.length_b   1.000
_cell.length_c   1.000
_cell.angle_alpha   90.00
_cell.angle_beta   90.00
_cell.angle_gamma   90.00
#
_symmetry.space_group_name_H-M   'P 1'
#
loop_
_entity.id
_entity.type
_entity.pdbx_description
1 polymer ?
#
loop_
_entity_poly.entity_id
_entity_poly.type
_entity_poly.pdbx_seq_one_letter_code
_entity_poly.pdbx_strand_id
1 'polypeptide(L)'
;MTKDVYRCYSKDAEKHTVHGLNIFDLIEIREGVEIGTVYSMNNARRRLTSDLGIVYSERQWEILQEEKYEKNMDILQRADVEIQRDFPNLFSFIKSYLPLLEHLNDWGVKHILEKEHSFKGENIFFQSTTHMEKIVGRDQTICSRAINMFTVLGLIQKLREEDIPNSLMSVAKAIRGGRNEFRLVNFFSIPVLNHQILSEAEERVERLSEHGITSMSLISKKKVELCFSEAFAKKVYVNPMSIWEQLLEESLERHLYYDYDLEPAD
;
A
#
# COMPACT_ATOMS: atom_id res chain seq x y z
N MET A 1 -7.56 -8.64 -31.25
CA MET A 1 -8.31 -7.64 -32.05
C MET A 1 -9.64 -7.40 -31.33
N THR A 2 -9.67 -6.52 -30.34
CA THR A 2 -10.86 -6.20 -29.54
C THR A 2 -11.74 -5.25 -30.34
N LYS A 3 -12.70 -5.81 -31.08
CA LYS A 3 -13.85 -5.07 -31.59
C LYS A 3 -14.75 -4.72 -30.40
N ASP A 4 -15.37 -3.54 -30.46
CA ASP A 4 -16.45 -3.07 -29.57
C ASP A 4 -16.05 -2.27 -28.31
N VAL A 5 -15.12 -1.31 -28.44
CA VAL A 5 -15.03 -0.19 -27.48
C VAL A 5 -15.55 1.08 -28.14
N TYR A 6 -16.70 1.57 -27.68
CA TYR A 6 -17.26 2.85 -28.12
C TYR A 6 -16.36 4.00 -27.67
N ARG A 7 -16.02 4.89 -28.61
CA ARG A 7 -15.16 6.06 -28.36
C ARG A 7 -15.86 7.34 -28.80
N CYS A 8 -15.79 8.34 -27.95
CA CYS A 8 -16.11 9.73 -28.27
C CYS A 8 -14.87 10.37 -28.87
N TYR A 9 -15.02 11.01 -30.04
CA TYR A 9 -13.92 11.70 -30.70
C TYR A 9 -14.07 13.21 -30.53
N SER A 10 -13.02 13.86 -30.05
CA SER A 10 -12.90 15.32 -30.02
C SER A 10 -11.72 15.75 -30.88
N LYS A 11 -11.89 16.84 -31.64
CA LYS A 11 -10.84 17.41 -32.48
C LYS A 11 -10.40 18.75 -31.91
N ASP A 12 -9.10 18.88 -31.65
CA ASP A 12 -8.47 20.16 -31.34
C ASP A 12 -8.49 21.02 -32.61
N ALA A 13 -9.14 22.20 -32.52
CA ALA A 13 -9.33 23.09 -33.65
C ALA A 13 -8.02 23.71 -34.15
N GLU A 14 -7.04 23.91 -33.27
CA GLU A 14 -5.77 24.59 -33.56
C GLU A 14 -4.67 23.59 -33.94
N LYS A 15 -4.56 22.48 -33.21
CA LYS A 15 -3.49 21.48 -33.42
C LYS A 15 -3.87 20.40 -34.44
N HIS A 16 -5.13 20.38 -34.86
CA HIS A 16 -5.70 19.36 -35.74
C HIS A 16 -5.52 17.91 -35.22
N THR A 17 -5.30 17.74 -33.92
CA THR A 17 -5.20 16.44 -33.27
C THR A 17 -6.59 15.91 -32.93
N VAL A 18 -6.80 14.60 -33.12
CA VAL A 18 -8.05 13.92 -32.76
C VAL A 18 -7.79 13.03 -31.55
N HIS A 19 -8.58 13.24 -30.50
CA HIS A 19 -8.54 12.43 -29.28
C HIS A 19 -9.76 11.51 -29.24
N GLY A 20 -9.53 10.20 -29.14
CA GLY A 20 -10.60 9.20 -29.04
C GLY A 20 -10.67 8.63 -27.62
N LEU A 21 -11.65 9.10 -26.85
CA LEU A 21 -11.84 8.75 -25.44
C LEU A 21 -12.97 7.73 -25.29
N ASN A 22 -12.73 6.66 -24.54
CA ASN A 22 -13.76 5.71 -24.13
C ASN A 22 -14.40 6.16 -22.78
N ILE A 23 -15.43 5.44 -22.33
CA ILE A 23 -16.16 5.81 -21.11
C ILE A 23 -15.27 5.82 -19.85
N PHE A 24 -14.31 4.90 -19.74
CA PHE A 24 -13.36 4.88 -18.63
C PHE A 24 -12.44 6.08 -18.69
N ASP A 25 -11.91 6.44 -19.86
CA ASP A 25 -11.05 7.62 -20.03
C ASP A 25 -11.78 8.91 -19.55
N LEU A 26 -13.09 9.03 -19.83
CA LEU A 26 -13.90 10.17 -19.39
C LEU A 26 -14.06 10.20 -17.85
N ILE A 27 -14.26 9.06 -17.22
CA ILE A 27 -14.35 8.96 -15.76
C ILE A 27 -13.00 9.23 -15.12
N GLU A 28 -11.91 8.69 -15.67
CA GLU A 28 -10.56 8.95 -15.19
C GLU A 28 -10.22 10.44 -15.24
N ILE A 29 -10.55 11.14 -16.34
CA ILE A 29 -10.36 12.58 -16.47
C ILE A 29 -11.17 13.35 -15.42
N ARG A 30 -12.42 12.94 -15.17
CA ARG A 30 -13.29 13.57 -14.18
C ARG A 30 -12.77 13.41 -12.75
N GLU A 31 -12.31 12.22 -12.40
CA GLU A 31 -11.81 11.93 -11.04
C GLU A 31 -10.39 12.49 -10.82
N GLY A 32 -9.59 12.62 -11.89
CA GLY A 32 -8.29 13.33 -11.87
C GLY A 32 -7.17 12.63 -11.09
N VAL A 33 -7.38 11.42 -10.59
CA VAL A 33 -6.40 10.65 -9.82
C VAL A 33 -5.69 9.66 -10.72
N GLU A 34 -4.36 9.79 -10.86
CA GLU A 34 -3.48 8.84 -11.55
C GLU A 34 -3.97 8.36 -12.93
N ILE A 35 -4.44 9.27 -13.78
CA ILE A 35 -5.02 8.97 -15.11
C ILE A 35 -4.12 8.01 -15.93
N GLY A 36 -4.72 6.97 -16.51
CA GLY A 36 -4.03 5.99 -17.34
C GLY A 36 -3.23 4.92 -16.58
N THR A 37 -3.42 4.78 -15.27
CA THR A 37 -2.88 3.68 -14.45
C THR A 37 -3.92 2.58 -14.25
N VAL A 38 -3.47 1.41 -13.78
CA VAL A 38 -4.37 0.32 -13.40
C VAL A 38 -5.34 0.76 -12.29
N TYR A 39 -4.90 1.65 -11.39
CA TYR A 39 -5.73 2.17 -10.30
C TYR A 39 -6.85 3.07 -10.80
N SER A 40 -6.56 4.01 -11.69
CA SER A 40 -7.57 4.91 -12.25
C SER A 40 -8.59 4.16 -13.10
N MET A 41 -8.14 3.17 -13.88
CA MET A 41 -9.02 2.27 -14.63
C MET A 41 -9.95 1.46 -13.70
N ASN A 42 -9.40 0.88 -12.63
CA ASN A 42 -10.21 0.10 -11.67
C ASN A 42 -11.20 0.99 -10.90
N ASN A 43 -10.81 2.20 -10.54
CA ASN A 43 -11.73 3.18 -9.95
C ASN A 43 -12.83 3.57 -10.95
N ALA A 44 -12.48 3.85 -12.21
CA ALA A 44 -13.43 4.16 -13.26
C ALA A 44 -14.44 3.02 -13.48
N ARG A 45 -13.98 1.77 -13.44
CA ARG A 45 -14.83 0.57 -13.47
C ARG A 45 -15.82 0.53 -12.30
N ARG A 46 -15.35 0.76 -11.07
CA ARG A 46 -16.22 0.77 -9.87
C ARG A 46 -17.26 1.87 -9.92
N ARG A 47 -16.86 3.09 -10.31
CA ARG A 47 -17.77 4.22 -10.49
C ARG A 47 -18.87 3.90 -11.50
N LEU A 48 -18.48 3.44 -12.69
CA LEU A 48 -19.43 3.11 -13.75
C LEU A 48 -20.41 2.02 -13.33
N THR A 49 -19.91 0.96 -12.68
CA THR A 49 -20.77 -0.15 -12.22
C THR A 49 -21.70 0.29 -11.10
N SER A 50 -21.25 1.12 -10.16
CA SER A 50 -22.09 1.72 -9.13
C SER A 50 -23.20 2.60 -9.72
N ASP A 51 -22.84 3.51 -10.63
CA ASP A 51 -23.78 4.46 -11.25
C ASP A 51 -24.86 3.73 -12.07
N LEU A 52 -24.52 2.59 -12.66
CA LEU A 52 -25.43 1.75 -13.46
C LEU A 52 -26.13 0.65 -12.66
N GLY A 53 -25.83 0.49 -11.37
CA GLY A 53 -26.36 -0.59 -10.54
C GLY A 53 -25.94 -2.00 -11.00
N ILE A 54 -24.77 -2.13 -11.64
CA ILE A 54 -24.24 -3.40 -12.12
C ILE A 54 -23.50 -4.11 -10.99
N VAL A 55 -23.88 -5.37 -10.73
CA VAL A 55 -23.22 -6.23 -9.74
C VAL A 55 -22.38 -7.27 -10.48
N TYR A 56 -21.12 -7.44 -10.04
CA TYR A 56 -20.21 -8.48 -10.51
C TYR A 56 -19.62 -9.25 -9.33
N SER A 57 -19.12 -10.46 -9.58
CA SER A 57 -18.70 -11.43 -8.55
C SER A 57 -17.68 -10.84 -7.55
N GLU A 58 -16.76 -10.02 -8.04
CA GLU A 58 -15.69 -9.43 -7.21
C GLU A 58 -16.14 -8.22 -6.38
N ARG A 59 -17.26 -7.60 -6.74
CA ARG A 59 -17.74 -6.36 -6.10
C ARG A 59 -17.96 -6.52 -4.60
N GLN A 60 -18.42 -7.69 -4.15
CA GLN A 60 -18.63 -7.95 -2.72
C GLN A 60 -17.33 -7.85 -1.92
N TRP A 61 -16.21 -8.35 -2.45
CA TRP A 61 -14.93 -8.25 -1.76
C TRP A 61 -14.41 -6.80 -1.75
N GLU A 62 -14.58 -6.07 -2.86
CA GLU A 62 -14.19 -4.65 -2.92
C GLU A 62 -14.98 -3.80 -1.92
N ILE A 63 -16.30 -4.01 -1.82
CA ILE A 63 -17.14 -3.33 -0.83
C ILE A 63 -16.66 -3.61 0.60
N LEU A 64 -16.29 -4.85 0.92
CA LEU A 64 -15.77 -5.19 2.24
C LEU A 64 -14.45 -4.45 2.55
N GLN A 65 -13.60 -4.26 1.53
CA GLN A 65 -12.38 -3.45 1.68
C GLN A 65 -12.69 -1.96 1.82
N GLU A 66 -13.62 -1.42 1.02
CA GLU A 66 -14.11 -0.03 1.12
C GLU A 66 -14.65 0.26 2.53
N GLU A 67 -15.59 -0.57 3.02
CA GLU A 67 -16.17 -0.46 4.37
C GLU A 67 -15.11 -0.53 5.48
N LYS A 68 -14.06 -1.35 5.31
CA LYS A 68 -12.95 -1.41 6.27
C LYS A 68 -12.26 -0.05 6.37
N TYR A 69 -11.89 0.55 5.24
CA TYR A 69 -11.19 1.84 5.24
C TYR A 69 -12.09 2.98 5.75
N GLU A 70 -13.39 2.95 5.44
CA GLU A 70 -14.37 3.90 5.99
C GLU A 70 -14.47 3.78 7.51
N LYS A 71 -14.64 2.57 8.05
CA LYS A 71 -14.67 2.32 9.50
C LYS A 71 -13.37 2.76 10.19
N ASN A 72 -12.22 2.50 9.57
CA ASN A 72 -10.94 2.97 10.08
C ASN A 72 -10.88 4.50 10.12
N MET A 73 -11.32 5.16 9.05
CA MET A 73 -11.35 6.62 8.94
C MET A 73 -12.25 7.24 10.02
N ASP A 74 -13.44 6.67 10.25
CA ASP A 74 -14.37 7.12 11.28
C ASP A 74 -13.78 7.08 12.70
N ILE A 75 -12.91 6.10 12.97
CA ILE A 75 -12.19 5.96 14.23
C ILE A 75 -11.06 6.99 14.33
N LEU A 76 -10.29 7.18 13.25
CA LEU A 76 -9.16 8.10 13.23
C LEU A 76 -9.60 9.56 13.35
N GLN A 77 -10.66 9.96 12.63
CA GLN A 77 -11.22 11.31 12.69
C GLN A 77 -11.81 11.67 14.07
N ARG A 78 -12.15 10.65 14.87
CA ARG A 78 -12.63 10.78 16.25
C ARG A 78 -11.63 10.26 17.26
N ALA A 79 -10.34 10.20 16.91
CA ALA A 79 -9.31 9.59 17.76
C ALA A 79 -9.16 10.28 19.12
N ASP A 80 -9.40 11.59 19.20
CA ASP A 80 -9.42 12.38 20.43
C ASP A 80 -10.55 12.00 21.40
N VAL A 81 -11.56 11.27 20.91
CA VAL A 81 -12.65 10.73 21.72
C VAL A 81 -12.51 9.21 21.86
N GLU A 82 -12.46 8.48 20.75
CA GLU A 82 -12.50 7.02 20.73
C GLU A 82 -11.18 6.39 21.19
N ILE A 83 -10.05 6.83 20.64
CA ILE A 83 -8.74 6.28 21.00
C ILE A 83 -8.27 6.87 22.33
N GLN A 84 -8.40 8.17 22.54
CA GLN A 84 -7.93 8.82 23.78
C GLN A 84 -8.60 8.28 25.04
N ARG A 85 -9.90 7.95 24.98
CA ARG A 85 -10.65 7.45 26.14
C ARG A 85 -10.18 6.06 26.57
N ASP A 86 -10.07 5.14 25.61
CA ASP A 86 -9.86 3.72 25.88
C ASP A 86 -8.37 3.32 25.80
N PHE A 87 -7.57 4.07 25.04
CA PHE A 87 -6.16 3.81 24.73
C PHE A 87 -5.32 5.11 24.83
N PRO A 88 -5.21 5.71 26.02
CA PRO A 88 -4.61 7.02 26.20
C PRO A 88 -3.10 7.07 25.90
N ASN A 89 -2.34 6.00 26.18
CA ASN A 89 -0.91 5.98 25.90
C ASN A 89 -0.68 5.95 24.39
N LEU A 90 -1.43 5.11 23.67
CA LEU A 90 -1.45 5.02 22.22
C LEU A 90 -1.80 6.37 21.61
N PHE A 91 -2.91 6.99 22.04
CA PHE A 91 -3.31 8.29 21.52
C PHE A 91 -2.22 9.34 21.70
N SER A 92 -1.64 9.44 22.91
CA SER A 92 -0.55 10.38 23.19
C SER A 92 0.66 10.16 22.28
N PHE A 93 0.95 8.90 21.98
CA PHE A 93 2.09 8.49 21.15
C PHE A 93 1.87 8.78 19.66
N ILE A 94 0.64 8.63 19.13
CA ILE A 94 0.36 8.73 17.69
C ILE A 94 -0.28 10.05 17.25
N LYS A 95 -0.85 10.85 18.15
CA LYS A 95 -1.68 12.04 17.81
C LYS A 95 -1.04 12.99 16.79
N SER A 96 0.26 13.24 16.89
CA SER A 96 0.99 14.15 15.99
C SER A 96 1.13 13.61 14.56
N TYR A 97 0.87 12.33 14.37
CA TYR A 97 1.02 11.59 13.11
C TYR A 97 -0.30 11.02 12.58
N LEU A 98 -1.44 11.27 13.25
CA LEU A 98 -2.77 10.85 12.76
C LEU A 98 -3.05 11.27 11.31
N PRO A 99 -2.73 12.51 10.86
CA PRO A 99 -2.94 12.89 9.45
C PRO A 99 -2.21 11.99 8.44
N LEU A 100 -1.07 11.41 8.84
CA LEU A 100 -0.34 10.47 8.00
C LEU A 100 -1.03 9.10 7.95
N LEU A 101 -1.59 8.64 9.08
CA LEU A 101 -2.33 7.38 9.15
C LEU A 101 -3.67 7.48 8.41
N GLU A 102 -4.34 8.62 8.50
CA GLU A 102 -5.53 8.97 7.69
C GLU A 102 -5.18 8.95 6.20
N HIS A 103 -4.11 9.64 5.80
CA HIS A 103 -3.63 9.62 4.41
C HIS A 103 -3.38 8.19 3.90
N LEU A 104 -2.80 7.32 4.72
CA LEU A 104 -2.54 5.93 4.33
C LEU A 104 -3.83 5.10 4.17
N ASN A 105 -4.88 5.39 4.94
CA ASN A 105 -6.20 4.77 4.77
C ASN A 105 -6.91 5.30 3.51
N ASP A 106 -6.90 6.61 3.29
CA ASP A 106 -7.44 7.24 2.07
C ASP A 106 -6.71 6.76 0.81
N TRP A 107 -5.39 6.61 0.89
CA TRP A 107 -4.60 6.01 -0.18
C TRP A 107 -4.99 4.55 -0.39
N GLY A 108 -5.10 3.77 0.69
CA GLY A 108 -5.48 2.36 0.62
C GLY A 108 -6.81 2.11 -0.08
N VAL A 109 -7.85 2.89 0.21
CA VAL A 109 -9.17 2.74 -0.43
C VAL A 109 -9.14 3.11 -1.92
N LYS A 110 -8.38 4.14 -2.30
CA LYS A 110 -8.20 4.55 -3.71
C LYS A 110 -7.43 3.52 -4.53
N HIS A 111 -6.64 2.68 -3.87
CA HIS A 111 -5.76 1.70 -4.49
C HIS A 111 -6.21 0.26 -4.23
N ILE A 112 -7.50 0.03 -3.98
CA ILE A 112 -8.06 -1.32 -3.98
C ILE A 112 -7.93 -1.89 -5.40
N LEU A 113 -7.33 -3.08 -5.54
CA LEU A 113 -7.25 -3.84 -6.79
C LEU A 113 -8.17 -5.07 -6.73
N GLU A 114 -8.03 -6.03 -7.62
CA GLU A 114 -8.73 -7.31 -7.56
C GLU A 114 -8.27 -8.15 -6.35
N LYS A 115 -9.14 -9.03 -5.86
CA LYS A 115 -8.90 -9.95 -4.75
C LYS A 115 -7.69 -10.86 -5.00
N GLU A 116 -7.40 -11.17 -6.25
CA GLU A 116 -6.23 -11.95 -6.65
C GLU A 116 -4.90 -11.24 -6.28
N HIS A 117 -4.93 -9.91 -6.13
CA HIS A 117 -3.81 -9.10 -5.67
C HIS A 117 -3.75 -8.93 -4.14
N SER A 118 -4.65 -9.58 -3.40
CA SER A 118 -4.71 -9.49 -1.94
C SER A 118 -3.67 -10.38 -1.26
N PHE A 119 -3.30 -10.02 -0.02
CA PHE A 119 -2.51 -10.88 0.85
C PHE A 119 -3.34 -11.22 2.09
N LYS A 120 -3.56 -12.52 2.32
CA LYS A 120 -4.41 -13.03 3.41
C LYS A 120 -5.81 -12.40 3.44
N GLY A 121 -6.36 -12.10 2.28
CA GLY A 121 -7.68 -11.47 2.13
C GLY A 121 -7.70 -9.96 2.31
N GLU A 122 -6.56 -9.33 2.59
CA GLU A 122 -6.43 -7.88 2.77
C GLU A 122 -5.94 -7.20 1.50
N ASN A 123 -6.50 -6.02 1.21
CA ASN A 123 -6.00 -5.15 0.16
C ASN A 123 -4.53 -4.78 0.37
N ILE A 124 -3.75 -4.80 -0.72
CA ILE A 124 -2.36 -4.38 -0.76
C ILE A 124 -2.25 -3.14 -1.64
N PHE A 125 -1.53 -2.14 -1.15
CA PHE A 125 -1.14 -0.98 -1.95
C PHE A 125 0.33 -0.66 -1.73
N PHE A 126 0.90 0.19 -2.57
CA PHE A 126 2.25 0.69 -2.39
C PHE A 126 2.28 2.22 -2.46
N GLN A 127 3.23 2.82 -1.75
CA GLN A 127 3.47 4.25 -1.86
C GLN A 127 4.94 4.56 -1.53
N SER A 128 5.55 5.46 -2.31
CA SER A 128 6.88 5.96 -1.99
C SER A 128 6.80 7.04 -0.91
N THR A 129 7.78 7.06 -0.01
CA THR A 129 7.85 8.10 1.03
C THR A 129 8.09 9.49 0.45
N THR A 130 8.75 9.59 -0.71
CA THR A 130 8.96 10.85 -1.43
C THR A 130 7.69 11.40 -2.05
N HIS A 131 6.78 10.53 -2.50
CA HIS A 131 5.45 10.97 -2.96
C HIS A 131 4.60 11.42 -1.77
N MET A 132 4.65 10.67 -0.67
CA MET A 132 3.94 10.97 0.57
C MET A 132 4.35 12.31 1.19
N GLU A 133 5.64 12.65 1.17
CA GLU A 133 6.15 13.96 1.61
C GLU A 133 5.46 15.12 0.90
N LYS A 134 5.29 15.03 -0.43
CA LYS A 134 4.66 16.07 -1.24
C LYS A 134 3.18 16.26 -0.91
N ILE A 135 2.50 15.19 -0.52
CA ILE A 135 1.06 15.20 -0.24
C ILE A 135 0.79 15.65 1.20
N VAL A 136 1.49 15.07 2.17
CA VAL A 136 1.23 15.29 3.60
C VAL A 136 1.99 16.52 4.13
N GLY A 137 2.94 17.07 3.37
CA GLY A 137 3.71 18.26 3.76
C GLY A 137 4.68 17.98 4.92
N ARG A 138 5.18 16.75 5.03
CA ARG A 138 6.11 16.29 6.07
C ARG A 138 7.37 15.74 5.43
N ASP A 139 8.52 16.02 6.04
CA ASP A 139 9.82 15.50 5.58
C ASP A 139 9.79 13.98 5.39
N GLN A 140 10.45 13.50 4.33
CA GLN A 140 10.52 12.07 3.98
C GLN A 140 10.96 11.19 5.17
N THR A 141 11.90 11.66 5.98
CA THR A 141 12.43 10.93 7.14
C THR A 141 11.36 10.79 8.22
N ILE A 142 10.55 11.84 8.42
CA ILE A 142 9.42 11.81 9.36
C ILE A 142 8.38 10.80 8.88
N CYS A 143 8.00 10.85 7.59
CA CYS A 143 7.07 9.88 7.00
C CYS A 143 7.58 8.44 7.20
N SER A 144 8.84 8.17 6.86
CA SER A 144 9.44 6.84 7.01
C SER A 144 9.44 6.34 8.46
N ARG A 145 9.81 7.21 9.41
CA ARG A 145 9.81 6.87 10.84
C ARG A 145 8.41 6.63 11.39
N ALA A 146 7.43 7.44 10.98
CA ALA A 146 6.05 7.29 11.40
C ALA A 146 5.43 6.01 10.83
N ILE A 147 5.72 5.65 9.57
CA ILE A 147 5.31 4.35 9.02
C ILE A 147 5.92 3.21 9.85
N ASN A 148 7.23 3.24 10.15
CA ASN A 148 7.84 2.20 10.99
C ASN A 148 7.17 2.12 12.36
N MET A 149 6.88 3.26 12.97
CA MET A 149 6.12 3.33 14.22
C MET A 149 4.77 2.64 14.09
N PHE A 150 3.95 3.01 13.08
CA PHE A 150 2.66 2.35 12.85
C PHE A 150 2.80 0.85 12.62
N THR A 151 3.88 0.41 11.97
CA THR A 151 4.18 -1.02 11.80
C THR A 151 4.55 -1.72 13.10
N VAL A 152 5.33 -1.09 13.98
CA VAL A 152 5.58 -1.61 15.33
C VAL A 152 4.26 -1.73 16.10
N LEU A 153 3.42 -0.71 16.05
CA LEU A 153 2.13 -0.68 16.75
C LEU A 153 1.09 -1.63 16.15
N GLY A 154 1.31 -2.13 14.93
CA GLY A 154 0.37 -3.01 14.25
C GLY A 154 -0.79 -2.29 13.56
N LEU A 155 -0.76 -0.96 13.51
CA LEU A 155 -1.75 -0.14 12.81
C LEU A 155 -1.59 -0.20 11.29
N ILE A 156 -0.41 -0.62 10.81
CA ILE A 156 -0.09 -0.87 9.40
C ILE A 156 0.79 -2.12 9.32
N GLN A 157 0.62 -2.93 8.29
CA GLN A 157 1.54 -4.02 7.97
C GLN A 157 2.40 -3.66 6.76
N LYS A 158 3.73 -3.74 6.90
CA LYS A 158 4.62 -3.78 5.75
C LYS A 158 4.73 -5.21 5.24
N LEU A 159 4.62 -5.36 3.93
CA LEU A 159 4.76 -6.66 3.26
C LEU A 159 6.18 -6.81 2.73
N ARG A 160 6.69 -8.04 2.85
CA ARG A 160 7.94 -8.45 2.22
C ARG A 160 7.65 -8.97 0.81
N GLU A 161 8.70 -9.14 0.03
CA GLU A 161 8.58 -9.57 -1.35
C GLU A 161 7.87 -10.91 -1.49
N GLU A 162 8.24 -11.87 -0.65
CA GLU A 162 7.63 -13.20 -0.60
C GLU A 162 6.14 -13.20 -0.23
N ASP A 163 5.66 -12.10 0.36
CA ASP A 163 4.27 -11.93 0.77
C ASP A 163 3.43 -11.19 -0.32
N ILE A 164 4.05 -10.79 -1.45
CA ILE A 164 3.39 -10.00 -2.52
C ILE A 164 3.06 -10.90 -3.72
N PRO A 165 1.82 -10.90 -4.22
CA PRO A 165 1.47 -11.59 -5.45
C PRO A 165 2.30 -11.11 -6.66
N ASN A 166 2.82 -12.04 -7.47
CA ASN A 166 3.64 -11.74 -8.65
C ASN A 166 2.96 -10.76 -9.62
N SER A 167 1.64 -10.89 -9.80
CA SER A 167 0.84 -9.98 -10.63
C SER A 167 0.91 -8.53 -10.14
N LEU A 168 0.85 -8.32 -8.82
CA LEU A 168 0.96 -6.99 -8.21
C LEU A 168 2.40 -6.44 -8.32
N MET A 169 3.40 -7.31 -8.20
CA MET A 169 4.80 -6.93 -8.40
C MET A 169 5.04 -6.43 -9.84
N SER A 170 4.44 -7.08 -10.84
CA SER A 170 4.50 -6.63 -12.24
C SER A 170 3.86 -5.26 -12.43
N VAL A 171 2.71 -5.00 -11.79
CA VAL A 171 2.04 -3.69 -11.82
C VAL A 171 2.94 -2.60 -11.21
N ALA A 172 3.55 -2.87 -10.07
CA ALA A 172 4.47 -1.92 -9.43
C ALA A 172 5.72 -1.64 -10.28
N LYS A 173 6.29 -2.67 -10.92
CA LYS A 173 7.42 -2.53 -11.87
C LYS A 173 7.02 -1.69 -13.09
N ALA A 174 5.82 -1.90 -13.63
CA ALA A 174 5.31 -1.16 -14.79
C ALA A 174 5.10 0.33 -14.49
N ILE A 175 4.46 0.66 -13.35
CA ILE A 175 4.19 2.05 -12.94
C ILE A 175 5.47 2.85 -12.73
N ARG A 176 6.56 2.20 -12.30
CA ARG A 176 7.81 2.88 -11.99
C ARG A 176 8.68 3.20 -13.21
N GLY A 177 8.44 2.53 -14.34
CA GLY A 177 9.15 2.75 -15.60
C GLY A 177 10.63 2.36 -15.54
N GLY A 178 10.95 1.09 -15.81
CA GLY A 178 12.22 0.56 -16.37
C GLY A 178 13.59 0.95 -15.78
N ARG A 179 13.69 1.82 -14.77
CA ARG A 179 14.97 2.24 -14.20
C ARG A 179 15.40 1.25 -13.13
N ASN A 180 16.31 0.34 -13.50
CA ASN A 180 16.72 -0.82 -12.71
C ASN A 180 17.44 -0.48 -11.38
N GLU A 181 18.00 0.73 -11.26
CA GLU A 181 18.82 1.15 -10.10
C GLU A 181 18.03 1.53 -8.85
N PHE A 182 16.70 1.65 -8.95
CA PHE A 182 15.91 2.16 -7.83
C PHE A 182 15.37 1.01 -6.94
N ARG A 183 15.51 1.14 -5.62
CA ARG A 183 14.93 0.22 -4.60
C ARG A 183 13.42 0.14 -4.69
N LEU A 184 12.80 -1.04 -4.68
CA LEU A 184 11.34 -1.16 -4.83
C LEU A 184 10.57 -0.34 -3.78
N VAL A 185 9.34 0.04 -4.15
CA VAL A 185 8.41 0.73 -3.26
C VAL A 185 7.97 -0.20 -2.13
N ASN A 186 7.71 0.36 -0.95
CA ASN A 186 7.16 -0.42 0.15
C ASN A 186 5.69 -0.76 -0.14
N PHE A 187 5.33 -2.00 0.13
CA PHE A 187 3.96 -2.48 0.06
C PHE A 187 3.36 -2.53 1.46
N PHE A 188 2.08 -2.19 1.54
CA PHE A 188 1.35 -2.02 2.78
C PHE A 188 0.00 -2.72 2.71
N SER A 189 -0.42 -3.22 3.87
CA SER A 189 -1.80 -3.56 4.19
C SER A 189 -2.18 -2.82 5.47
N ILE A 190 -3.45 -2.45 5.62
CA ILE A 190 -3.97 -1.83 6.84
C ILE A 190 -5.07 -2.75 7.39
N PRO A 191 -4.94 -3.24 8.63
CA PRO A 191 -5.97 -4.06 9.27
C PRO A 191 -7.21 -3.22 9.62
N VAL A 192 -8.29 -3.89 10.00
CA VAL A 192 -9.43 -3.24 10.64
C VAL A 192 -8.97 -2.70 12.00
N LEU A 193 -9.12 -1.40 12.26
CA LEU A 193 -8.74 -0.75 13.52
C LEU A 193 -9.79 -1.00 14.62
N ASN A 194 -10.09 -2.25 14.90
CA ASN A 194 -11.02 -2.64 15.95
C ASN A 194 -10.37 -2.53 17.35
N HIS A 195 -11.19 -2.73 18.38
CA HIS A 195 -10.73 -2.67 19.78
C HIS A 195 -9.56 -3.60 20.07
N GLN A 196 -9.51 -4.80 19.47
CA GLN A 196 -8.39 -5.73 19.66
C GLN A 196 -7.08 -5.15 19.12
N ILE A 197 -7.07 -4.64 17.88
CA ILE A 197 -5.87 -4.05 17.27
C ILE A 197 -5.40 -2.83 18.06
N LEU A 198 -6.33 -1.99 18.52
CA LEU A 198 -6.00 -0.81 19.32
C LEU A 198 -5.48 -1.17 20.72
N SER A 199 -6.05 -2.20 21.35
CA SER A 199 -5.57 -2.74 22.64
C SER A 199 -4.17 -3.31 22.51
N GLU A 200 -3.90 -4.11 21.47
CA GLU A 200 -2.55 -4.61 21.20
C GLU A 200 -1.57 -3.47 20.94
N ALA A 201 -2.01 -2.39 20.28
CA ALA A 201 -1.18 -1.21 20.04
C ALA A 201 -0.88 -0.45 21.35
N GLU A 202 -1.85 -0.32 22.25
CA GLU A 202 -1.67 0.24 23.60
C GLU A 202 -0.60 -0.53 24.39
N GLU A 203 -0.73 -1.86 24.48
CA GLU A 203 0.24 -2.73 25.15
C GLU A 203 1.66 -2.60 24.55
N ARG A 204 1.76 -2.44 23.23
CA ARG A 204 3.05 -2.22 22.56
C ARG A 204 3.65 -0.86 22.92
N VAL A 205 2.83 0.19 23.09
CA VAL A 205 3.32 1.51 23.56
C VAL A 205 3.82 1.43 25.00
N GLU A 206 3.11 0.72 25.87
CA GLU A 206 3.55 0.50 27.26
C GLU A 206 4.90 -0.21 27.29
N ARG A 207 5.04 -1.32 26.55
CA ARG A 207 6.31 -2.07 26.46
C ARG A 207 7.45 -1.23 25.87
N LEU A 208 7.17 -0.39 24.88
CA LEU A 208 8.15 0.57 24.34
C LEU A 208 8.60 1.56 25.42
N SER A 209 7.66 2.04 26.23
CA SER A 209 7.91 3.01 27.31
C SER A 209 8.76 2.41 28.43
N GLU A 210 8.55 1.14 28.80
CA GLU A 210 9.40 0.40 29.75
C GLU A 210 10.86 0.33 29.30
N HIS A 211 11.09 0.36 27.98
CA HIS A 211 12.43 0.34 27.36
C HIS A 211 12.95 1.76 27.01
N GLY A 212 12.30 2.81 27.54
CA GLY A 212 12.70 4.21 27.35
C GLY A 212 12.43 4.75 25.94
N ILE A 213 11.49 4.15 25.20
CA ILE A 213 11.09 4.58 23.85
C ILE A 213 9.76 5.33 23.97
N THR A 214 9.84 6.62 24.26
CA THR A 214 8.67 7.48 24.54
C THR A 214 8.20 8.30 23.34
N SER A 215 8.88 8.19 22.20
CA SER A 215 8.50 8.92 20.97
C SER A 215 8.97 8.20 19.71
N MET A 216 8.35 8.54 18.58
CA MET A 216 8.67 8.01 17.25
C MET A 216 10.16 8.13 16.89
N SER A 217 10.83 9.24 17.26
CA SER A 217 12.24 9.47 16.91
C SER A 217 13.19 8.46 17.57
N LEU A 218 12.78 7.85 18.68
CA LEU A 218 13.54 6.86 19.42
C LEU A 218 13.30 5.43 18.91
N ILE A 219 12.35 5.20 18.01
CA ILE A 219 12.09 3.89 17.40
C ILE A 219 13.17 3.63 16.35
N SER A 220 14.04 2.65 16.64
CA SER A 220 15.07 2.17 15.73
C SER A 220 15.04 0.65 15.66
N LYS A 221 15.58 0.08 14.57
CA LYS A 221 15.63 -1.37 14.36
C LYS A 221 16.24 -2.09 15.57
N LYS A 222 17.43 -1.67 16.01
CA LYS A 222 18.12 -2.24 17.18
C LYS A 222 17.28 -2.17 18.46
N LYS A 223 16.56 -1.07 18.68
CA LYS A 223 15.70 -0.92 19.85
C LYS A 223 14.46 -1.82 19.78
N VAL A 224 13.84 -1.94 18.60
CA VAL A 224 12.72 -2.86 18.37
C VAL A 224 13.15 -4.32 18.53
N GLU A 225 14.36 -4.68 18.07
CA GLU A 225 14.95 -6.01 18.28
C GLU A 225 15.08 -6.34 19.77
N LEU A 226 15.60 -5.40 20.56
CA LEU A 226 15.73 -5.55 22.01
C LEU A 226 14.38 -5.61 22.73
N CYS A 227 13.41 -4.78 22.32
CA CYS A 227 12.11 -4.71 22.98
C CYS A 227 11.26 -5.94 22.67
N PHE A 228 11.25 -6.44 21.43
CA PHE A 228 10.30 -7.46 20.96
C PHE A 228 10.99 -8.76 20.56
N SER A 229 11.77 -8.71 19.47
CA SER A 229 12.64 -9.79 18.98
C SER A 229 13.26 -9.40 17.64
N GLU A 230 14.30 -10.11 17.22
CA GLU A 230 14.87 -9.98 15.88
C GLU A 230 13.84 -10.28 14.77
N ALA A 231 13.06 -11.35 14.94
CA ALA A 231 12.03 -11.73 13.97
C ALA A 231 10.95 -10.66 13.82
N PHE A 232 10.56 -10.00 14.92
CA PHE A 232 9.61 -8.89 14.87
C PHE A 232 10.20 -7.67 14.16
N ALA A 233 11.46 -7.31 14.47
CA ALA A 233 12.11 -6.19 13.81
C ALA A 233 12.29 -6.39 12.30
N LYS A 234 12.54 -7.62 11.84
CA LYS A 234 12.60 -7.95 10.40
C LYS A 234 11.26 -7.74 9.69
N LYS A 235 10.13 -7.93 10.38
CA LYS A 235 8.79 -7.62 9.84
C LYS A 235 8.53 -6.11 9.74
N VAL A 236 9.06 -5.32 10.68
CA VAL A 236 8.89 -3.86 10.71
C VAL A 236 9.82 -3.16 9.72
N TYR A 237 11.08 -3.59 9.65
CA TYR A 237 12.12 -2.98 8.82
C TYR A 237 12.38 -3.83 7.58
N VAL A 238 11.37 -3.91 6.72
CA VAL A 238 11.51 -4.50 5.39
C VAL A 238 12.44 -3.62 4.57
N ASN A 239 13.49 -4.21 4.01
CA ASN A 239 14.36 -3.56 3.05
C ASN A 239 13.96 -4.07 1.66
N PRO A 240 13.16 -3.33 0.88
CA PRO A 240 12.75 -3.77 -0.44
C PRO A 240 14.00 -3.91 -1.33
N MET A 241 14.13 -5.06 -2.00
CA MET A 241 15.21 -5.28 -2.95
C MET A 241 15.10 -4.28 -4.11
N SER A 242 16.24 -3.94 -4.70
CA SER A 242 16.28 -3.28 -6.00
C SER A 242 15.91 -4.26 -7.10
N ILE A 243 15.48 -3.73 -8.25
CA ILE A 243 15.18 -4.55 -9.43
C ILE A 243 16.43 -5.35 -9.85
N TRP A 244 17.62 -4.75 -9.71
CA TRP A 244 18.89 -5.45 -9.95
C TRP A 244 19.11 -6.65 -9.01
N GLU A 245 18.88 -6.49 -7.71
CA GLU A 245 19.02 -7.59 -6.74
C GLU A 245 18.07 -8.74 -7.07
N GLN A 246 16.82 -8.44 -7.45
CA GLN A 246 15.86 -9.45 -7.92
C GLN A 246 16.32 -10.17 -9.19
N LEU A 247 16.77 -9.41 -10.20
CA LEU A 247 17.25 -10.00 -11.46
C LEU A 247 18.49 -10.87 -11.24
N LEU A 248 19.34 -10.50 -10.28
CA LEU A 248 20.53 -11.26 -9.92
C LEU A 248 20.14 -12.58 -9.24
N GLU A 249 19.18 -12.55 -8.31
CA GLU A 249 18.66 -13.74 -7.63
C GLU A 249 17.96 -14.69 -8.62
N GLU A 250 17.08 -14.17 -9.48
CA GLU A 250 16.46 -14.96 -10.56
C GLU A 250 17.49 -15.58 -11.51
N SER A 251 18.57 -14.85 -11.82
CA SER A 251 19.65 -15.36 -12.66
C SER A 251 20.43 -16.48 -11.94
N LEU A 252 20.72 -16.31 -10.65
CA LEU A 252 21.41 -17.31 -9.84
C LEU A 252 20.57 -18.59 -9.68
N GLU A 253 19.27 -18.47 -9.40
CA GLU A 253 18.34 -19.60 -9.32
C GLU A 253 18.24 -20.36 -10.64
N ARG A 254 18.17 -19.65 -11.78
CA ARG A 254 18.18 -20.29 -13.11
C ARG A 254 19.50 -21.02 -13.37
N HIS A 255 20.65 -20.44 -13.03
CA HIS A 255 21.95 -21.11 -13.24
C HIS A 255 22.12 -22.34 -12.35
N LEU A 256 21.66 -22.28 -11.09
CA LEU A 256 21.70 -23.43 -10.16
C LEU A 256 20.82 -24.60 -10.61
N TYR A 257 19.74 -24.34 -11.36
CA TYR A 257 18.86 -25.39 -11.90
C TYR A 257 19.35 -26.00 -13.21
N TYR A 258 20.12 -25.27 -14.03
CA TYR A 258 20.65 -25.80 -15.30
C TYR A 258 21.97 -26.59 -15.14
N ASP A 259 22.65 -26.50 -14.00
CA ASP A 259 23.90 -27.25 -13.74
C ASP A 259 23.67 -28.68 -13.20
N TYR A 260 22.42 -29.10 -12.93
CA TYR A 260 22.11 -30.45 -12.41
C TYR A 260 21.43 -31.39 -13.42
N ASP A 261 21.08 -30.93 -14.63
CA ASP A 261 20.42 -31.74 -15.67
C ASP A 261 21.37 -32.14 -16.83
N LEU A 262 22.69 -32.12 -16.60
CA LEU A 262 23.64 -32.81 -17.47
C LEU A 262 23.78 -34.25 -16.97
N GLU A 263 22.90 -35.14 -17.44
CA GLU A 263 23.22 -36.58 -17.47
C GLU A 263 24.60 -36.72 -18.14
N PRO A 264 25.56 -37.44 -17.53
CA PRO A 264 26.82 -37.71 -18.20
C PRO A 264 26.51 -38.48 -19.48
N ALA A 265 26.92 -37.92 -20.61
CA ALA A 265 26.80 -38.59 -21.90
C ALA A 265 27.59 -39.91 -21.84
N ASP A 266 26.86 -41.02 -21.93
CA ASP A 266 27.39 -42.36 -22.21
C ASP A 266 27.98 -42.46 -23.63
#